data_AF-A0A4W5KJQ6-F1
#
_entry.id   AF-A0A4W5KJQ6-F1
#
_cell.length_a   1.000
_cell.length_b   1.000
_cell.length_c   1.000
_cell.angle_alpha   90.00
_cell.angle_beta   90.00
_cell.angle_gamma   90.00
#
_symmetry.space_group_name_H-M   'P 1'
#
loop_
_entity.id
_entity.type
_entity.pdbx_description
1 polymer ?
#
loop_
_entity_poly.entity_id
_entity_poly.type
_entity_poly.pdbx_seq_one_letter_code
_entity_poly.pdbx_strand_id
1 'polypeptide(L)'
;MTQLSKDKVIELDQYLDRDLYTWVDKSPVVGILPREGKLEEVYSALVEANPNMVVYRREQIPERLHYRHNNRIMPIIIEAKEGWTITQNRTTGPHMLGNHGYDNTLPSMHPVLVARGPAFRQDYVKSSMRSVDLYPLMCHILSVRPRPNNGSLARVRDLLSEPSPTSPSPPLEGRYQPSFATSLGVILGVFMVTGFLVVIVKQMTLRQLPSRHFRSREMAQPLLQEELQL
;
A
#
# COMPACT_ATOMS: atom_id res chain seq x y z
N MET A 1 -8.88 -17.78 -7.28
CA MET A 1 -8.66 -18.78 -6.23
C MET A 1 -8.91 -20.16 -6.82
N THR A 2 -8.16 -21.19 -6.40
CA THR A 2 -8.35 -22.58 -6.82
C THR A 2 -8.77 -23.45 -5.63
N GLN A 3 -9.67 -24.40 -5.86
CA GLN A 3 -10.09 -25.40 -4.88
C GLN A 3 -9.00 -26.46 -4.66
N LEU A 4 -8.75 -26.83 -3.40
CA LEU A 4 -7.81 -27.89 -3.02
C LEU A 4 -8.51 -29.21 -2.70
N SER A 5 -7.75 -30.29 -2.77
CA SER A 5 -8.16 -31.65 -2.36
C SER A 5 -7.11 -32.30 -1.47
N LYS A 6 -7.56 -33.11 -0.50
CA LYS A 6 -6.68 -33.92 0.37
C LYS A 6 -5.92 -34.99 -0.41
N ASP A 7 -6.43 -35.40 -1.57
CA ASP A 7 -5.80 -36.41 -2.43
C ASP A 7 -4.72 -35.81 -3.34
N LYS A 8 -4.67 -34.47 -3.45
CA LYS A 8 -3.71 -33.73 -4.30
C LYS A 8 -2.62 -33.08 -3.46
N VAL A 9 -1.87 -33.91 -2.74
CA VAL A 9 -0.78 -33.46 -1.86
C VAL A 9 0.55 -34.09 -2.28
N ILE A 10 1.56 -33.25 -2.47
CA ILE A 10 2.96 -33.63 -2.66
C ILE A 10 3.68 -33.45 -1.33
N GLU A 11 4.32 -34.51 -0.85
CA GLU A 11 5.00 -34.54 0.45
C GLU A 11 6.52 -34.60 0.24
N LEU A 12 7.23 -33.51 0.54
CA LEU A 12 8.66 -33.41 0.23
C LEU A 12 9.53 -34.37 1.05
N ASP A 13 9.12 -34.74 2.26
CA ASP A 13 9.85 -35.71 3.09
C ASP A 13 9.97 -37.10 2.43
N GLN A 14 9.15 -37.41 1.43
CA GLN A 14 9.27 -38.66 0.65
C GLN A 14 10.45 -38.65 -0.32
N TYR A 15 11.00 -37.48 -0.64
CA TYR A 15 12.01 -37.29 -1.67
C TYR A 15 13.32 -36.69 -1.16
N LEU A 16 13.26 -35.92 -0.06
CA LEU A 16 14.38 -35.11 0.39
C LEU A 16 14.45 -35.00 1.91
N ASP A 17 15.63 -35.24 2.45
CA ASP A 17 15.90 -35.03 3.88
C ASP A 17 15.83 -33.53 4.22
N ARG A 18 15.13 -33.21 5.32
CA ARG A 18 14.93 -31.86 5.82
C ARG A 18 16.23 -31.18 6.22
N ASP A 19 17.25 -31.93 6.61
CA ASP A 19 18.52 -31.35 7.03
C ASP A 19 19.30 -30.73 5.86
N LEU A 20 19.00 -31.13 4.62
CA LEU A 20 19.67 -30.67 3.40
C LEU A 20 19.22 -29.27 2.95
N TYR A 21 18.14 -28.71 3.50
CA TYR A 21 17.61 -27.43 3.05
C TYR A 21 16.89 -26.64 4.15
N THR A 22 16.56 -25.39 3.84
CA THR A 22 15.64 -24.54 4.59
C THR A 22 14.43 -24.25 3.72
N TRP A 23 13.24 -24.52 4.25
CA TRP A 23 11.98 -24.16 3.62
C TRP A 23 11.69 -22.68 3.87
N VAL A 24 11.64 -21.86 2.82
CA VAL A 24 11.45 -20.40 2.92
C VAL A 24 10.02 -19.99 2.61
N ASP A 25 9.54 -20.27 1.39
CA ASP A 25 8.18 -19.93 0.95
C ASP A 25 7.28 -21.17 0.88
N LYS A 26 6.00 -21.02 1.18
CA LYS A 26 5.02 -22.13 1.26
C LYS A 26 4.31 -22.37 -0.08
N SER A 27 3.64 -23.52 -0.16
CA SER A 27 2.81 -23.91 -1.32
C SER A 27 1.80 -22.83 -1.72
N PRO A 28 1.57 -22.60 -3.03
CA PRO A 28 1.91 -23.51 -4.15
C PRO A 28 3.24 -23.22 -4.86
N VAL A 29 3.96 -22.18 -4.46
CA VAL A 29 5.30 -21.87 -5.00
C VAL A 29 6.30 -21.91 -3.85
N VAL A 30 6.98 -23.03 -3.71
CA VAL A 30 7.88 -23.29 -2.59
C VAL A 30 9.28 -22.78 -2.92
N GLY A 31 9.82 -21.96 -2.02
CA GLY A 31 11.21 -21.50 -2.07
C GLY A 31 12.09 -22.39 -1.20
N ILE A 32 13.08 -23.04 -1.83
CA ILE A 32 14.02 -23.94 -1.16
C ILE A 32 15.40 -23.30 -1.15
N LEU A 33 15.97 -23.14 0.05
CA LEU A 33 17.36 -22.75 0.25
C LEU A 33 18.18 -23.97 0.66
N PRO A 34 18.94 -24.61 -0.24
CA PRO A 34 19.82 -25.71 0.13
C PRO A 34 20.88 -25.29 1.15
N ARG A 35 21.33 -26.22 1.99
CA ARG A 35 22.54 -26.03 2.79
C ARG A 35 23.76 -25.83 1.89
N GLU A 36 24.83 -25.32 2.48
CA GLU A 36 26.10 -25.10 1.77
C GLU A 36 26.58 -26.40 1.11
N GLY A 37 26.93 -26.32 -0.17
CA GLY A 37 27.35 -27.48 -0.97
C GLY A 37 26.24 -28.47 -1.37
N LYS A 38 24.99 -28.26 -0.97
CA LYS A 38 23.87 -29.21 -1.19
C LYS A 38 22.95 -28.89 -2.38
N LEU A 39 23.25 -27.84 -3.15
CA LEU A 39 22.39 -27.39 -4.26
C LEU A 39 22.08 -28.50 -5.26
N GLU A 40 23.11 -29.19 -5.76
CA GLU A 40 22.96 -30.23 -6.78
C GLU A 40 22.21 -31.46 -6.23
N GLU A 41 22.54 -31.89 -5.02
CA GLU A 41 21.89 -33.01 -4.34
C GLU A 41 20.39 -32.75 -4.17
N VAL A 42 20.02 -31.56 -3.67
CA VAL A 42 18.63 -31.15 -3.49
C VAL A 42 17.90 -31.04 -4.84
N TYR A 43 18.53 -30.42 -5.85
CA TYR A 43 17.89 -30.24 -7.16
C TYR A 43 17.64 -31.57 -7.86
N SER A 44 18.64 -32.44 -7.94
CA SER A 44 18.53 -33.74 -8.61
C SER A 44 17.52 -34.66 -7.93
N ALA A 45 17.40 -34.59 -6.60
CA ALA A 45 16.38 -35.35 -5.87
C ALA A 45 14.95 -34.90 -6.18
N LEU A 46 14.74 -33.62 -6.55
CA LEU A 46 13.40 -33.04 -6.71
C LEU A 46 12.93 -32.96 -8.16
N VAL A 47 13.83 -32.75 -9.13
CA VAL A 47 13.47 -32.36 -10.50
C VAL A 47 12.51 -33.31 -11.22
N GLU A 48 12.59 -34.60 -10.94
CA GLU A 48 11.71 -35.64 -11.50
C GLU A 48 10.88 -36.38 -10.43
N ALA A 49 10.89 -35.89 -9.18
CA ALA A 49 10.29 -36.60 -8.05
C ALA A 49 8.76 -36.75 -8.14
N ASN A 50 8.07 -35.78 -8.74
CA ASN A 50 6.61 -35.83 -8.85
C ASN A 50 6.12 -35.12 -10.13
N PRO A 51 5.25 -35.76 -10.95
CA PRO A 51 4.76 -35.17 -12.19
C PRO A 51 3.79 -34.00 -11.98
N ASN A 52 3.38 -33.69 -10.74
CA ASN A 52 2.47 -32.60 -10.41
C ASN A 52 3.15 -31.37 -9.81
N MET A 53 4.48 -31.32 -9.88
CA MET A 53 5.25 -30.09 -9.64
C MET A 53 6.28 -29.90 -10.75
N VAL A 54 6.77 -28.67 -10.88
CA VAL A 54 7.91 -28.32 -11.72
C VAL A 54 8.96 -27.68 -10.82
N VAL A 55 10.21 -28.11 -10.97
CA VAL A 55 11.33 -27.60 -10.18
C VAL A 55 12.23 -26.79 -11.07
N TYR A 56 12.44 -25.53 -10.70
CA TYR A 56 13.33 -24.63 -11.42
C TYR A 56 14.54 -24.33 -10.55
N ARG A 57 15.73 -24.33 -11.16
CA ARG A 57 16.78 -23.44 -10.67
C ARG A 57 16.35 -22.01 -10.91
N ARG A 58 16.75 -21.08 -10.04
CA ARG A 58 16.42 -19.66 -10.18
C ARG A 58 16.68 -19.13 -11.58
N GLU A 59 17.80 -19.50 -12.19
CA GLU A 59 18.21 -19.04 -13.51
C GLU A 59 17.34 -19.61 -14.65
N GLN A 60 16.68 -20.74 -14.40
CA GLN A 60 15.82 -21.47 -15.35
C GLN A 60 14.33 -21.10 -15.22
N ILE A 61 13.97 -20.25 -14.25
CA ILE A 61 12.58 -19.78 -14.10
C ILE A 61 12.13 -19.10 -15.41
N PRO A 62 10.96 -19.47 -15.97
CA PRO A 62 10.48 -18.93 -17.23
C PRO A 62 10.50 -17.41 -17.28
N GLU A 63 11.08 -16.84 -18.35
CA GLU A 63 11.27 -15.40 -18.49
C GLU A 63 9.96 -14.60 -18.41
N ARG A 64 8.85 -15.17 -18.92
CA ARG A 64 7.51 -14.55 -18.86
C ARG A 64 7.05 -14.20 -17.44
N LEU A 65 7.56 -14.90 -16.43
CA LEU A 65 7.20 -14.67 -15.03
C LEU A 65 7.95 -13.48 -14.42
N HIS A 66 9.08 -13.07 -15.03
CA HIS A 66 9.98 -12.04 -14.50
C HIS A 66 10.39 -12.29 -13.04
N TYR A 67 10.47 -13.55 -12.62
CA TYR A 67 10.65 -13.98 -11.22
C TYR A 67 12.03 -14.61 -10.94
N ARG A 68 13.11 -14.04 -11.50
CA ARG A 68 14.49 -14.58 -11.34
C ARG A 68 15.56 -13.58 -10.94
N HIS A 69 15.38 -12.29 -11.25
CA HIS A 69 16.42 -11.26 -11.10
C HIS A 69 16.36 -10.56 -9.73
N ASN A 70 16.36 -11.32 -8.63
CA ASN A 70 16.45 -10.78 -7.28
C ASN A 70 17.10 -11.77 -6.31
N ASN A 71 17.94 -11.29 -5.40
CA ASN A 71 18.64 -12.13 -4.42
C ASN A 71 17.71 -12.77 -3.39
N ARG A 72 16.46 -12.29 -3.26
CA ARG A 72 15.43 -12.89 -2.42
C ARG A 72 14.74 -14.09 -3.07
N ILE A 73 14.93 -14.31 -4.37
CA ILE A 73 14.45 -15.54 -5.01
C ILE A 73 15.41 -16.67 -4.64
N MET A 74 14.86 -17.73 -4.05
CA MET A 74 15.63 -18.87 -3.60
C MET A 74 16.32 -19.60 -4.76
N PRO A 75 17.45 -20.29 -4.52
CA PRO A 75 18.18 -21.01 -5.56
C PRO A 75 17.33 -22.06 -6.29
N ILE A 76 16.38 -22.67 -5.58
CA ILE A 76 15.41 -23.63 -6.11
C ILE A 76 14.00 -23.12 -5.82
N ILE A 77 13.17 -23.10 -6.86
CA ILE A 77 11.72 -22.82 -6.78
C ILE A 77 10.97 -24.07 -7.24
N ILE A 78 9.98 -24.48 -6.47
CA ILE A 78 9.07 -25.57 -6.82
C ILE A 78 7.68 -24.98 -7.06
N GLU A 79 7.16 -25.14 -8.26
CA GLU A 79 5.81 -24.72 -8.65
C GLU A 79 4.89 -25.95 -8.67
N ALA A 80 3.84 -25.97 -7.85
CA ALA A 80 2.81 -27.00 -7.91
C ALA A 80 1.89 -26.78 -9.12
N LYS A 81 1.40 -27.87 -9.73
CA LYS A 81 0.28 -27.79 -10.69
C LYS A 81 -0.99 -27.31 -9.98
N GLU A 82 -1.90 -26.70 -10.74
CA GLU A 82 -3.15 -26.15 -10.21
C GLU A 82 -3.92 -27.17 -9.33
N GLY A 83 -4.29 -26.73 -8.12
CA GLY A 83 -5.06 -27.52 -7.16
C GLY A 83 -4.24 -28.51 -6.34
N TRP A 84 -2.93 -28.64 -6.62
CA TRP A 84 -2.00 -29.40 -5.78
C TRP A 84 -1.43 -28.54 -4.66
N THR A 85 -1.12 -29.19 -3.55
CA THR A 85 -0.46 -28.59 -2.39
C THR A 85 0.87 -29.28 -2.11
N ILE A 86 1.92 -28.52 -1.88
CA ILE A 86 3.22 -29.03 -1.43
C ILE A 86 3.34 -28.83 0.08
N THR A 87 3.70 -29.88 0.80
CA THR A 87 3.97 -29.85 2.25
C THR A 87 5.25 -30.61 2.55
N GLN A 88 5.88 -30.33 3.70
CA GLN A 88 6.97 -31.19 4.19
C GLN A 88 6.42 -32.55 4.58
N ASN A 89 5.38 -32.52 5.43
CA ASN A 89 4.72 -33.70 5.96
C ASN A 89 3.20 -33.53 5.87
N ARG A 90 2.52 -34.61 5.48
CA ARG A 90 1.06 -34.61 5.26
C ARG A 90 0.25 -34.44 6.55
N THR A 91 0.77 -34.93 7.68
CA THR A 91 0.10 -34.93 8.98
C THR A 91 0.12 -33.55 9.64
N THR A 92 1.14 -32.74 9.37
CA THR A 92 1.30 -31.40 9.97
C THR A 92 0.99 -30.26 9.01
N GLY A 93 0.63 -30.57 7.76
CA GLY A 93 0.34 -29.58 6.74
C GLY A 93 -0.99 -28.83 6.99
N PRO A 94 -1.09 -27.54 6.65
CA PRO A 94 -2.34 -26.81 6.80
C PRO A 94 -3.43 -27.39 5.88
N HIS A 95 -4.60 -27.66 6.44
CA HIS A 95 -5.77 -28.10 5.67
C HIS A 95 -6.54 -26.88 5.14
N MET A 96 -6.09 -26.37 4.00
CA MET A 96 -6.79 -25.32 3.28
C MET A 96 -7.76 -25.94 2.26
N LEU A 97 -8.93 -25.33 2.11
CA LEU A 97 -9.91 -25.73 1.09
C LEU A 97 -9.69 -24.99 -0.23
N GLY A 98 -9.05 -23.82 -0.20
CA GLY A 98 -8.69 -23.07 -1.40
C GLY A 98 -7.34 -22.40 -1.22
N ASN A 99 -6.64 -22.19 -2.34
CA ASN A 99 -5.36 -21.51 -2.36
C ASN A 99 -5.14 -20.76 -3.69
N HIS A 100 -4.10 -19.93 -3.74
CA HIS A 100 -3.70 -19.14 -4.89
C HIS A 100 -2.17 -19.04 -4.97
N GLY A 101 -1.66 -18.44 -6.05
CA GLY A 101 -0.23 -18.26 -6.28
C GLY A 101 0.38 -19.23 -7.31
N TYR A 102 -0.46 -20.04 -7.96
CA TYR A 102 -0.08 -20.86 -9.10
C TYR A 102 0.29 -20.00 -10.32
N ASP A 103 0.63 -20.65 -11.45
CA ASP A 103 0.89 -20.00 -12.74
C ASP A 103 -0.14 -18.90 -13.06
N ASN A 104 0.35 -17.70 -13.34
CA ASN A 104 -0.48 -16.54 -13.64
C ASN A 104 -1.22 -16.62 -14.98
N THR A 105 -0.98 -17.66 -15.79
CA THR A 105 -1.75 -17.95 -17.01
C THR A 105 -3.07 -18.65 -16.73
N LEU A 106 -3.25 -19.23 -15.53
CA LEU A 106 -4.47 -19.92 -15.14
C LEU A 106 -5.62 -18.93 -14.91
N PRO A 107 -6.81 -19.15 -15.50
CA PRO A 107 -7.97 -18.28 -15.30
C PRO A 107 -8.37 -18.12 -13.82
N SER A 108 -8.17 -19.16 -13.01
CA SER A 108 -8.42 -19.13 -11.57
C SER A 108 -7.53 -18.13 -10.82
N MET A 109 -6.36 -17.76 -11.37
CA MET A 109 -5.42 -16.80 -10.79
C MET A 109 -5.66 -15.37 -11.28
N HIS A 110 -6.62 -15.15 -12.18
CA HIS A 110 -6.93 -13.82 -12.70
C HIS A 110 -7.88 -13.07 -11.76
N PRO A 111 -7.49 -11.89 -11.23
CA PRO A 111 -8.40 -11.05 -10.45
C PRO A 111 -9.38 -10.30 -11.38
N VAL A 112 -10.40 -9.71 -10.77
CA VAL A 112 -11.35 -8.82 -11.46
C VAL A 112 -10.88 -7.38 -11.37
N LEU A 113 -11.09 -6.60 -12.45
CA LEU A 113 -11.00 -5.14 -12.43
C LEU A 113 -12.32 -4.55 -12.91
N VAL A 114 -12.89 -3.63 -12.11
CA VAL A 114 -14.03 -2.79 -12.49
C VAL A 114 -13.65 -1.35 -12.25
N ALA A 115 -13.93 -0.47 -13.21
CA ALA A 115 -13.62 0.94 -13.13
C ALA A 115 -14.83 1.78 -13.58
N ARG A 116 -15.07 2.89 -12.89
CA ARG A 116 -16.12 3.85 -13.23
C ARG A 116 -15.62 5.26 -12.93
N GLY A 117 -15.81 6.17 -13.89
CA GLY A 117 -15.44 7.57 -13.73
C GLY A 117 -15.44 8.30 -15.07
N PRO A 118 -15.33 9.64 -15.08
CA PRO A 118 -15.39 10.43 -16.30
C PRO A 118 -14.24 10.14 -17.28
N ALA A 119 -13.11 9.67 -16.78
CA ALA A 119 -11.96 9.29 -17.61
C ALA A 119 -12.15 7.96 -18.35
N PHE A 120 -13.06 7.09 -17.89
CA PHE A 120 -13.27 5.75 -18.45
C PHE A 120 -14.44 5.75 -19.43
N ARG A 121 -14.33 4.92 -20.47
CA ARG A 121 -15.45 4.64 -21.38
C ARG A 121 -16.62 4.04 -20.60
N GLN A 122 -17.83 4.40 -21.00
CA GLN A 122 -19.06 3.81 -20.48
C GLN A 122 -19.40 2.53 -21.26
N ASP A 123 -20.02 1.57 -20.59
CA ASP A 123 -20.50 0.30 -21.16
C ASP A 123 -19.46 -0.44 -22.01
N TYR A 124 -18.18 -0.33 -21.61
CA TYR A 124 -17.06 -0.94 -22.30
C TYR A 124 -16.52 -2.14 -21.53
N VAL A 125 -16.35 -3.27 -22.23
CA VAL A 125 -15.76 -4.49 -21.68
C VAL A 125 -14.48 -4.81 -22.43
N LYS A 126 -13.37 -4.89 -21.71
CA LYS A 126 -12.09 -5.38 -22.21
C LYS A 126 -11.92 -6.86 -21.84
N SER A 127 -11.42 -7.67 -22.76
CA SER A 127 -11.26 -9.12 -22.55
C SER A 127 -10.21 -9.47 -21.48
N SER A 128 -9.07 -8.79 -21.47
CA SER A 128 -8.02 -8.99 -20.46
C SER A 128 -7.09 -7.77 -20.38
N MET A 129 -6.39 -7.64 -19.26
CA MET A 129 -5.27 -6.69 -19.12
C MET A 129 -4.19 -7.24 -18.21
N ARG A 130 -2.97 -6.73 -18.36
CA ARG A 130 -1.89 -7.04 -17.41
C ARG A 130 -1.99 -6.09 -16.22
N SER A 131 -1.90 -6.62 -15.00
CA SER A 131 -1.97 -5.81 -13.77
C SER A 131 -0.91 -4.71 -13.70
N VAL A 132 0.27 -4.94 -14.29
CA VAL A 132 1.36 -3.94 -14.38
C VAL A 132 0.96 -2.68 -15.16
N ASP A 133 -0.06 -2.75 -16.02
CA ASP A 133 -0.54 -1.61 -16.81
C ASP A 133 -1.45 -0.67 -15.98
N LEU A 134 -1.85 -1.07 -14.76
CA LEU A 134 -2.66 -0.26 -13.86
C LEU A 134 -1.93 0.99 -13.37
N TYR A 135 -0.63 0.89 -13.05
CA TYR A 135 0.16 2.03 -12.58
C TYR A 135 0.23 3.18 -13.61
N PRO A 136 0.66 2.98 -14.86
CA PRO A 136 0.69 4.07 -15.83
C PRO A 136 -0.71 4.60 -16.18
N LEU A 137 -1.75 3.77 -16.11
CA LEU A 137 -3.15 4.19 -16.24
C LEU A 137 -3.57 5.15 -15.13
N MET A 138 -3.30 4.81 -13.86
CA MET A 138 -3.57 5.69 -12.72
C MET A 138 -2.81 7.01 -12.83
N CYS A 139 -1.52 6.95 -13.21
CA CYS A 139 -0.73 8.16 -13.41
C CYS A 139 -1.34 9.07 -14.49
N HIS A 140 -1.82 8.50 -15.59
CA HIS A 140 -2.47 9.25 -16.66
C HIS A 140 -3.75 9.94 -16.18
N ILE A 141 -4.63 9.23 -15.47
CA ILE A 141 -5.88 9.78 -14.94
C ILE A 141 -5.62 10.90 -13.93
N LEU A 142 -4.60 10.74 -13.08
CA LEU A 142 -4.21 11.73 -12.07
C LEU A 142 -3.36 12.88 -12.63
N SER A 143 -3.06 12.89 -13.93
CA SER A 143 -2.17 13.88 -14.57
C SER A 143 -0.80 13.99 -13.90
N VAL A 144 -0.24 12.86 -13.44
CA VAL A 144 1.11 12.80 -12.85
C VAL A 144 2.07 12.04 -13.75
N ARG A 145 3.34 12.46 -13.77
CA ARG A 145 4.37 11.78 -14.56
C ARG A 145 4.71 10.41 -13.93
N PRO A 146 4.55 9.29 -14.67
CA PRO A 146 4.93 7.99 -14.15
C PRO A 146 6.46 7.88 -13.98
N ARG A 147 6.90 7.16 -12.94
CA ARG A 147 8.29 6.70 -12.82
C ARG A 147 8.54 5.49 -13.74
N PRO A 148 9.81 5.12 -14.02
CA PRO A 148 10.12 3.90 -14.77
C PRO A 148 9.42 2.68 -14.16
N ASN A 149 8.72 1.91 -15.00
CA ASN A 149 7.94 0.75 -14.61
C ASN A 149 7.79 -0.21 -15.82
N ASN A 150 7.25 -1.41 -15.58
CA ASN A 150 7.10 -2.44 -16.63
C ASN A 150 5.73 -2.42 -17.35
N GLY A 151 4.84 -1.51 -16.97
CA GLY A 151 3.54 -1.31 -17.60
C GLY A 151 3.61 -0.49 -18.89
N SER A 152 2.53 -0.51 -19.67
CA SER A 152 2.37 0.32 -20.86
C SER A 152 0.96 0.91 -20.93
N LEU A 153 0.89 2.25 -20.86
CA LEU A 153 -0.37 2.97 -21.04
C LEU A 153 -1.05 2.64 -22.37
N ALA A 154 -0.26 2.43 -23.44
CA ALA A 154 -0.80 2.15 -24.77
C ALA A 154 -1.68 0.89 -24.81
N ARG A 155 -1.41 -0.12 -23.98
CA ARG A 155 -2.20 -1.36 -23.91
C ARG A 155 -3.57 -1.20 -23.27
N VAL A 156 -3.77 -0.11 -22.53
CA VAL A 156 -4.98 0.18 -21.74
C VAL A 156 -5.60 1.54 -22.08
N ARG A 157 -5.14 2.21 -23.15
CA ARG A 157 -5.74 3.45 -23.63
C ARG A 157 -7.18 3.28 -24.10
N ASP A 158 -7.52 2.09 -24.59
CA ASP A 158 -8.87 1.74 -25.00
C ASP A 158 -9.88 1.73 -23.85
N LEU A 159 -9.43 1.72 -22.59
CA LEU A 159 -10.28 1.91 -21.41
C LEU A 159 -10.72 3.37 -21.23
N LEU A 160 -9.98 4.32 -21.80
CA LEU A 160 -10.18 5.75 -21.59
C LEU A 160 -11.17 6.31 -22.60
N SER A 161 -12.00 7.24 -22.13
CA SER A 161 -12.83 8.05 -23.01
C SER A 161 -11.93 8.87 -23.93
N GLU A 162 -12.30 8.98 -25.21
CA GLU A 162 -11.73 10.03 -26.06
C GLU A 162 -11.94 11.37 -25.34
N PRO A 163 -10.96 12.30 -25.37
CA PRO A 163 -11.26 13.66 -24.95
C PRO A 163 -12.49 14.10 -25.76
N SER A 164 -13.58 14.46 -25.09
CA SER A 164 -14.67 15.17 -25.75
C SER A 164 -14.01 16.31 -26.52
N PRO A 165 -14.37 16.57 -27.80
CA PRO A 165 -13.83 17.71 -28.53
C PRO A 165 -14.06 18.93 -27.67
N THR A 166 -12.99 19.33 -27.00
CA THR A 166 -13.04 20.43 -26.06
C THR A 166 -13.06 21.59 -27.03
N SER A 167 -14.21 22.24 -27.17
CA SER A 167 -14.22 23.61 -27.65
C SER A 167 -13.03 24.28 -26.99
N PRO A 168 -12.06 24.82 -27.76
CA PRO A 168 -10.80 25.25 -27.19
C PRO A 168 -11.11 26.20 -26.06
N SER A 169 -10.77 25.80 -24.83
CA SER A 169 -10.73 26.73 -23.72
C SER A 169 -9.78 27.84 -24.17
N PRO A 170 -10.19 29.12 -24.14
CA PRO A 170 -9.25 30.19 -24.42
C PRO A 170 -8.04 30.04 -23.47
N PRO A 171 -6.85 30.50 -23.89
CA PRO A 171 -5.67 30.48 -23.03
C PRO A 171 -6.05 31.06 -21.67
N LEU A 172 -5.58 30.44 -20.58
CA LEU A 172 -5.64 31.03 -19.25
C LEU A 172 -4.70 32.25 -19.20
N GLU A 173 -5.06 33.33 -19.89
CA GLU A 173 -4.71 34.69 -19.48
C GLU A 173 -5.71 35.09 -18.40
N GLY A 174 -5.57 34.48 -17.23
CA GLY A 174 -6.29 34.86 -16.03
C GLY A 174 -5.77 36.20 -15.52
N ARG A 175 -6.20 37.31 -16.12
CA ARG A 175 -6.20 38.60 -15.44
C ARG A 175 -7.25 38.48 -14.33
N TYR A 176 -6.80 38.10 -13.12
CA TYR A 176 -7.66 37.97 -11.94
C TYR A 176 -8.41 39.28 -11.72
N GLN A 177 -9.71 39.30 -12.03
CA GLN A 177 -10.63 40.33 -11.57
C GLN A 177 -11.42 39.75 -10.40
N PRO A 178 -11.15 40.19 -9.16
CA PRO A 178 -11.91 39.72 -8.02
C PRO A 178 -13.36 40.14 -8.20
N SER A 179 -14.27 39.16 -8.19
CA SER A 179 -15.70 39.45 -8.10
C SER A 179 -15.99 40.06 -6.73
N PHE A 180 -17.06 40.86 -6.63
CA PHE A 180 -17.53 41.41 -5.36
C PHE A 180 -17.64 40.35 -4.24
N ALA A 181 -18.05 39.13 -4.60
CA ALA A 181 -18.13 37.99 -3.67
C ALA A 181 -16.77 37.56 -3.12
N THR A 182 -15.72 37.54 -3.94
CA THR A 182 -14.35 37.22 -3.48
C THR A 182 -13.80 38.28 -2.55
N SER A 183 -14.00 39.57 -2.87
CA SER A 183 -13.59 40.67 -2.00
C SER A 183 -14.32 40.62 -0.65
N LEU A 184 -15.64 40.36 -0.67
CA LEU A 184 -16.43 40.23 0.55
C LEU A 184 -15.99 39.03 1.40
N GLY A 185 -15.68 37.89 0.76
CA GLY A 185 -15.19 36.69 1.44
C GLY A 185 -13.83 36.90 2.12
N VAL A 186 -12.90 37.60 1.47
CA VAL A 186 -11.61 37.95 2.07
C VAL A 186 -11.80 38.88 3.26
N ILE A 187 -12.64 39.91 3.14
CA ILE A 187 -12.93 40.85 4.22
C ILE A 187 -13.52 40.11 5.43
N LEU A 188 -14.53 39.27 5.22
CA LEU A 188 -15.14 38.45 6.28
C LEU A 188 -14.11 37.52 6.94
N GLY A 189 -13.26 36.86 6.15
CA GLY A 189 -12.21 35.99 6.65
C GLY A 189 -11.21 36.74 7.55
N VAL A 190 -10.77 37.92 7.13
CA VAL A 190 -9.87 38.78 7.93
C VAL A 190 -10.53 39.21 9.24
N PHE A 191 -11.78 39.64 9.22
CA PHE A 191 -12.52 40.01 10.44
C PHE A 191 -12.69 38.82 11.40
N MET A 192 -12.95 37.63 10.87
CA MET A 192 -13.09 36.43 11.69
C MET A 192 -11.78 36.03 12.37
N VAL A 193 -10.65 36.06 11.63
CA VAL A 193 -9.33 35.73 12.16
C VAL A 193 -8.87 36.76 13.18
N THR A 194 -9.00 38.06 12.87
CA THR A 194 -8.61 39.14 13.78
C THR A 194 -9.45 39.12 15.06
N GLY A 195 -10.77 38.96 14.96
CA GLY A 195 -11.65 38.80 16.12
C GLY A 195 -11.28 37.61 17.00
N PHE A 196 -11.00 36.46 16.38
CA PHE A 196 -10.55 35.27 17.11
C PHE A 196 -9.22 35.50 17.84
N LEU A 197 -8.24 36.13 17.19
CA LEU A 197 -6.96 36.46 17.80
C LEU A 197 -7.11 37.43 18.98
N VAL A 198 -7.96 38.45 18.86
CA VAL A 198 -8.22 39.40 19.97
C VAL A 198 -8.86 38.68 21.16
N VAL A 199 -9.81 37.77 20.92
CA VAL A 199 -10.43 36.97 21.98
C VAL A 199 -9.40 36.09 22.67
N ILE A 200 -8.56 35.38 21.91
CA ILE A 200 -7.49 34.55 22.46
C ILE A 200 -6.52 35.40 23.30
N VAL A 201 -6.01 36.50 22.75
CA VAL A 201 -5.05 37.35 23.47
C VAL A 201 -5.68 37.88 24.76
N LYS A 202 -6.91 38.41 24.70
CA LYS A 202 -7.62 38.88 25.90
C LYS A 202 -7.79 37.76 26.92
N GLN A 203 -8.17 36.57 26.50
CA GLN A 203 -8.37 35.43 27.40
C GLN A 203 -7.05 34.95 28.02
N MET A 204 -5.95 34.94 27.25
CA MET A 204 -4.62 34.62 27.77
C MET A 204 -4.14 35.71 28.74
N THR A 205 -4.30 36.99 28.43
CA THR A 205 -3.95 38.09 29.34
C THR A 205 -4.77 38.03 30.64
N LEU A 206 -6.08 37.75 30.55
CA LEU A 206 -6.93 37.60 31.74
C LEU A 206 -6.52 36.40 32.60
N ARG A 207 -6.05 35.31 31.98
CA ARG A 207 -5.56 34.12 32.69
C ARG A 207 -4.15 34.29 33.27
N GLN A 208 -3.38 35.24 32.75
CA GLN A 208 -2.05 35.60 33.26
C GLN A 208 -2.09 36.68 34.35
N LEU A 209 -3.24 37.31 34.59
CA LEU A 209 -3.40 38.22 35.72
C LEU A 209 -3.22 37.41 37.03
N PRO A 210 -2.29 37.83 37.92
CA PRO A 210 -2.10 37.16 39.19
C PRO A 210 -3.42 37.16 39.97
N SER A 211 -3.76 36.02 40.58
CA SER A 211 -4.79 36.00 41.62
C SER A 211 -4.37 37.03 42.68
N ARG A 212 -5.25 37.98 43.00
CA ARG A 212 -4.99 38.95 44.08
C ARG A 212 -4.81 38.15 45.37
N HIS A 213 -3.56 37.92 45.76
CA HIS A 213 -3.22 37.54 47.12
C HIS A 213 -3.66 38.69 48.03
N PHE A 214 -4.74 38.46 48.77
CA PHE A 214 -5.14 39.34 49.86
C PHE A 214 -4.16 39.10 51.01
N ARG A 215 -3.23 40.03 51.24
CA ARG A 215 -2.45 40.08 52.49
C ARG A 215 -2.17 41.52 52.93
N SER A 216 -2.77 41.83 54.08
CA SER A 216 -2.42 42.80 55.13
C SER A 216 -2.25 44.29 54.80
N ARG A 217 -3.13 45.12 55.36
CA ARG A 217 -2.77 46.43 55.91
C ARG A 217 -2.72 46.32 57.43
N GLU A 218 -1.52 46.14 57.97
CA GLU A 218 -1.18 46.75 59.25
C GLU A 218 -1.19 48.27 59.05
N MET A 219 -1.95 48.99 59.89
CA MET A 219 -1.88 50.45 59.99
C MET A 219 -1.16 50.76 61.29
N ALA A 220 0.13 51.06 61.21
CA ALA A 220 0.82 51.83 62.24
C ALA A 220 0.53 53.31 61.97
N GLN A 221 -0.04 53.98 62.98
CA GLN A 221 -0.30 55.42 62.99
C GLN A 221 0.68 56.08 63.99
N PRO A 222 1.29 57.25 63.69
CA PRO A 222 2.27 57.88 64.56
C PRO A 222 1.64 58.86 65.56
N LEU A 223 2.24 58.83 66.77
CA LEU A 223 2.41 59.83 67.85
C LEU A 223 1.78 61.24 67.73
N LEU A 224 1.08 61.65 68.81
CA LEU A 224 1.08 62.96 69.49
C LEU A 224 0.19 62.81 70.75
N GLN A 225 0.70 62.70 71.98
CA GLN A 225 1.25 63.74 72.89
C GLN A 225 0.17 64.29 73.85
N GLU A 226 0.63 64.60 75.08
CA GLU A 226 -0.07 65.22 76.23
C GLU A 226 -0.94 64.31 77.10
N GLU A 227 -1.02 64.48 78.42
CA GLU A 227 -0.14 65.01 79.47
C GLU A 227 -0.89 64.69 80.78
N LEU A 228 -0.14 64.63 81.87
CA LEU A 228 -0.55 64.89 83.26
C LEU A 228 -1.69 64.09 83.94
N GLN A 229 -1.25 63.36 84.97
CA GLN A 229 -1.63 63.53 86.39
C GLN A 229 -3.11 63.68 86.76
N LEU A 230 -3.69 62.63 87.35
CA LEU A 230 -3.95 62.48 88.81
C LEU A 230 -4.59 61.12 89.12
#